data_AF-A3QHJ3-F1
#
_entry.id   AF-A3QHJ3-F1
#
_cell.length_a   1.000
_cell.length_b   1.000
_cell.length_c   1.000
_cell.angle_alpha   90.00
_cell.angle_beta   90.00
_cell.angle_gamma   90.00
#
_symmetry.space_group_name_H-M   'P 1'
#
loop_
_entity.id
_entity.type
_entity.pdbx_description
1 polymer ?
#
loop_
_entity_poly.entity_id
_entity_poly.type
_entity_poly.pdbx_seq_one_letter_code
_entity_poly.pdbx_strand_id
1 'polypeptide(L)'
;MSEQQKETTIFQLADKFIALANELSAEEQDIAKVGTALRFAAARFNAFEAALKSADLKAEKANALEWFTKEYKDMLNDNLDDHIDNPPSAQQEPAKDDAVQVFNG
;
A
#
# COMPACT_ATOMS: atom_id res chain seq x y z
N MET A 1 10.26 -11.93 -35.57
CA MET A 1 10.48 -12.15 -34.13
C MET A 1 9.37 -11.41 -33.41
N SER A 2 8.32 -12.13 -33.03
CA SER A 2 7.17 -11.53 -32.34
C SER A 2 7.63 -11.01 -30.99
N GLU A 3 7.43 -9.73 -30.73
CA GLU A 3 7.65 -9.12 -29.42
C GLU A 3 6.80 -9.89 -28.40
N GLN A 4 7.45 -10.69 -27.56
CA GLN A 4 6.82 -11.20 -26.34
C GLN A 4 6.43 -9.96 -25.52
N GLN A 5 5.12 -9.71 -25.40
CA GLN A 5 4.58 -8.72 -24.48
C GLN A 5 5.20 -8.97 -23.10
N LYS A 6 6.01 -8.03 -22.64
CA LYS A 6 6.64 -8.10 -21.33
C LYS A 6 5.53 -7.81 -20.31
N GLU A 7 5.02 -8.86 -19.68
CA GLU A 7 4.03 -8.76 -18.60
C GLU A 7 4.49 -7.74 -17.56
N THR A 8 3.60 -6.84 -17.14
CA THR A 8 3.94 -5.82 -16.14
C THR A 8 4.06 -6.51 -14.79
N THR A 9 5.18 -6.28 -14.08
CA THR A 9 5.38 -6.89 -12.76
C THR A 9 4.52 -6.20 -11.70
N ILE A 10 4.26 -6.88 -10.58
CA ILE A 10 3.59 -6.28 -9.42
C ILE A 10 4.32 -5.02 -8.92
N PHE A 11 5.65 -5.02 -8.96
CA PHE A 11 6.48 -3.86 -8.61
C PHE A 11 6.21 -2.66 -9.53
N GLN A 12 6.18 -2.88 -10.85
CA GLN A 12 5.89 -1.82 -11.81
C GLN A 12 4.46 -1.26 -11.68
N LEU A 13 3.51 -2.07 -11.20
CA LEU A 13 2.16 -1.59 -10.89
C LEU A 13 2.14 -0.80 -9.57
N ALA A 14 2.80 -1.31 -8.53
CA ALA A 14 2.94 -0.64 -7.24
C ALA A 14 3.59 0.74 -7.40
N ASP A 15 4.66 0.84 -8.20
CA ASP A 15 5.35 2.11 -8.48
C ASP A 15 4.42 3.17 -9.07
N LYS A 16 3.44 2.78 -9.89
CA LYS A 16 2.46 3.72 -10.44
C LYS A 16 1.51 4.26 -9.36
N PHE A 17 1.10 3.41 -8.41
CA PHE A 17 0.29 3.86 -7.27
C PHE A 17 1.10 4.76 -6.33
N ILE A 18 2.37 4.44 -6.11
CA ILE A 18 3.29 5.25 -5.29
C ILE A 18 3.55 6.61 -5.95
N ALA A 19 3.78 6.65 -7.27
CA ALA A 19 3.96 7.90 -8.00
C ALA A 19 2.77 8.84 -7.82
N LEU A 20 1.54 8.32 -7.97
CA LEU A 20 0.33 9.10 -7.72
C LEU A 20 0.19 9.52 -6.25
N ALA A 21 0.52 8.64 -5.30
CA ALA A 21 0.49 8.99 -3.88
C ALA A 21 1.50 10.10 -3.54
N ASN A 22 2.66 10.14 -4.20
CA ASN A 22 3.64 11.21 -4.04
C ASN A 22 3.12 12.55 -4.60
N GLU A 23 2.50 12.53 -5.78
CA GLU A 23 1.84 13.72 -6.36
C GLU A 23 0.77 14.27 -5.41
N LEU A 24 -0.13 13.41 -4.94
CA LEU A 24 -1.19 13.81 -4.00
C LEU A 24 -0.63 14.29 -2.65
N SER A 25 0.47 13.71 -2.17
CA SER A 25 1.09 14.13 -0.91
C SER A 25 1.66 15.54 -1.02
N ALA A 26 2.21 15.90 -2.19
CA ALA A 26 2.68 17.26 -2.46
C ALA A 26 1.52 18.25 -2.60
N GLU A 27 0.41 17.85 -3.24
CA GLU A 27 -0.80 18.67 -3.42
C GLU A 27 -1.52 18.95 -2.09
N GLU A 28 -1.72 17.91 -1.27
CA GLU A 28 -2.44 17.99 -0.01
C GLU A 28 -1.58 18.48 1.15
N GLN A 29 -0.26 18.51 0.98
CA GLN A 29 0.73 18.82 2.03
C GLN A 29 0.56 17.96 3.29
N ASP A 30 0.07 16.73 3.14
CA ASP A 30 -0.27 15.82 4.24
C ASP A 30 -0.08 14.36 3.80
N ILE A 31 1.09 13.80 4.13
CA ILE A 31 1.44 12.42 3.80
C ILE A 31 0.58 11.40 4.56
N ALA A 32 0.16 11.74 5.79
CA ALA A 32 -0.64 10.85 6.63
C ALA A 32 -2.07 10.69 6.09
N LYS A 33 -2.66 11.79 5.59
CA LYS A 33 -3.95 11.80 4.90
C LYS A 33 -3.89 10.98 3.62
N VAL A 34 -2.88 11.18 2.78
CA VAL A 34 -2.74 10.41 1.53
C VAL A 34 -2.46 8.94 1.81
N GLY A 35 -1.60 8.61 2.79
CA GLY A 35 -1.38 7.24 3.22
C GLY A 35 -2.66 6.55 3.72
N THR A 36 -3.53 7.29 4.43
CA THR A 36 -4.85 6.80 4.85
C THR A 36 -5.77 6.58 3.66
N ALA A 37 -5.78 7.51 2.69
CA ALA A 37 -6.55 7.37 1.47
C ALA A 37 -6.11 6.16 0.63
N LEU A 38 -4.80 5.90 0.55
CA LEU A 38 -4.23 4.75 -0.16
C LEU A 38 -4.66 3.42 0.47
N ARG A 39 -4.60 3.30 1.81
CA ARG A 39 -5.11 2.11 2.53
C ARG A 39 -6.60 1.90 2.27
N PHE A 40 -7.40 2.98 2.28
CA PHE A 40 -8.83 2.89 2.01
C PHE A 40 -9.13 2.50 0.54
N ALA A 41 -8.36 3.01 -0.41
CA ALA A 41 -8.47 2.65 -1.81
C ALA A 41 -8.15 1.15 -2.04
N ALA A 42 -7.06 0.66 -1.44
CA ALA A 42 -6.68 -0.76 -1.49
C ALA A 42 -7.80 -1.65 -0.89
N ALA A 43 -8.36 -1.28 0.27
CA ALA A 43 -9.46 -2.02 0.87
C ALA A 43 -10.70 -2.11 -0.04
N ARG A 44 -11.07 -1.01 -0.73
CA ARG A 44 -12.19 -0.98 -1.68
C ARG A 44 -11.91 -1.85 -2.91
N PHE A 45 -10.70 -1.79 -3.45
CA PHE A 45 -10.30 -2.58 -4.60
C PHE A 45 -10.29 -4.08 -4.27
N ASN A 46 -9.71 -4.47 -3.14
CA ASN A 46 -9.63 -5.87 -2.70
C ASN A 46 -11.02 -6.43 -2.34
N ALA A 47 -11.91 -5.61 -1.76
CA ALA A 47 -13.29 -6.01 -1.53
C ALA A 47 -14.03 -6.28 -2.86
N PHE A 48 -13.77 -5.46 -3.90
CA PHE A 48 -14.30 -5.68 -5.23
C PHE A 48 -13.69 -6.93 -5.89
N GLU A 49 -12.38 -7.16 -5.74
CA GLU A 49 -11.71 -8.37 -6.21
C GLU A 49 -12.32 -9.63 -5.61
N ALA A 50 -12.56 -9.67 -4.29
CA ALA A 50 -13.24 -10.78 -3.65
C ALA A 50 -14.66 -10.97 -4.18
N ALA A 51 -15.41 -9.88 -4.39
CA ALA A 51 -16.76 -9.95 -4.95
C ALA A 51 -16.78 -10.54 -6.37
N LEU A 52 -15.74 -10.31 -7.18
CA LEU A 52 -15.62 -10.90 -8.51
C LEU A 52 -15.24 -12.39 -8.49
N LYS A 53 -14.43 -12.81 -7.50
CA LYS A 53 -13.87 -14.16 -7.43
C LYS A 53 -14.75 -15.14 -6.64
N SER A 54 -15.59 -14.63 -5.75
CA SER A 54 -16.39 -15.43 -4.83
C SER A 54 -17.74 -15.80 -5.44
N ALA A 55 -18.16 -17.06 -5.26
CA ALA A 55 -19.53 -17.49 -5.59
C ALA A 55 -20.54 -17.13 -4.48
N ASP A 56 -20.09 -17.12 -3.21
CA ASP A 56 -20.87 -16.66 -2.07
C ASP A 56 -20.01 -15.80 -1.13
N LEU A 57 -19.95 -14.49 -1.42
CA LEU A 57 -19.10 -13.56 -0.68
C LEU A 57 -19.49 -13.49 0.80
N LYS A 58 -20.75 -13.78 1.13
CA LYS A 58 -21.21 -13.75 2.51
C LYS A 58 -20.57 -14.89 3.31
N ALA A 59 -20.50 -16.09 2.74
CA ALA A 59 -19.85 -17.25 3.35
C ALA A 59 -18.31 -17.09 3.36
N GLU A 60 -17.74 -16.50 2.31
CA GLU A 60 -16.28 -16.39 2.14
C GLU A 60 -15.65 -15.15 2.78
N LYS A 61 -16.46 -14.19 3.27
CA LYS A 61 -16.00 -12.90 3.81
C LYS A 61 -14.87 -13.02 4.84
N ALA A 62 -14.99 -13.96 5.77
CA ALA A 62 -14.00 -14.14 6.84
C ALA A 62 -12.64 -14.57 6.26
N ASN A 63 -12.66 -15.54 5.33
CA ASN A 63 -11.46 -16.03 4.66
C ASN A 63 -10.82 -14.96 3.79
N ALA A 64 -11.63 -14.17 3.06
CA ALA A 64 -11.14 -13.04 2.27
C ALA A 64 -10.43 -12.00 3.16
N LEU A 65 -11.04 -11.63 4.29
CA LEU A 65 -10.44 -10.70 5.25
C LEU A 65 -9.11 -11.22 5.78
N GLU A 66 -9.05 -12.48 6.22
CA GLU A 66 -7.81 -13.10 6.70
C GLU A 66 -6.72 -13.08 5.64
N TRP A 67 -7.06 -13.48 4.41
CA TRP A 67 -6.09 -13.52 3.31
C TRP A 67 -5.53 -12.14 2.97
N PHE A 68 -6.38 -11.15 2.67
CA PHE A 68 -5.90 -9.81 2.28
C PHE A 68 -5.13 -9.11 3.40
N THR A 69 -5.56 -9.27 4.66
CA THR A 69 -4.87 -8.62 5.79
C THR A 69 -3.53 -9.29 6.08
N LYS A 70 -3.42 -10.61 5.91
CA LYS A 70 -2.14 -11.33 6.02
C LYS A 70 -1.17 -10.87 4.93
N GLU A 71 -1.58 -10.86 3.67
CA GLU A 71 -0.72 -10.41 2.56
C GLU A 71 -0.24 -8.98 2.77
N TYR A 72 -1.14 -8.06 3.16
CA TYR A 72 -0.76 -6.68 3.45
C TYR A 72 0.22 -6.58 4.63
N LYS A 73 0.00 -7.35 5.69
CA LYS A 73 0.87 -7.38 6.86
C LYS A 73 2.27 -7.87 6.49
N ASP A 74 2.38 -8.95 5.71
CA ASP A 74 3.67 -9.52 5.32
C ASP A 74 4.45 -8.52 4.44
N MET A 75 3.80 -7.94 3.43
CA MET A 75 4.43 -6.90 2.60
C MET A 75 4.86 -5.67 3.43
N LEU A 76 4.00 -5.19 4.33
CA LEU A 76 4.34 -4.06 5.19
C LEU A 76 5.52 -4.39 6.11
N ASN A 77 5.55 -5.59 6.67
CA ASN A 77 6.66 -6.04 7.50
C ASN A 77 7.98 -6.02 6.73
N ASP A 78 8.01 -6.61 5.53
CA ASP A 78 9.22 -6.63 4.69
C ASP A 78 9.74 -5.22 4.36
N ASN A 79 8.83 -4.26 4.09
CA ASN A 79 9.22 -2.87 3.81
C ASN A 79 9.68 -2.13 5.06
N LEU A 80 9.12 -2.42 6.23
CA LEU A 80 9.58 -1.86 7.50
C LEU A 80 10.96 -2.41 7.88
N ASP A 81 11.18 -3.71 7.69
CA ASP A 81 12.49 -4.34 7.90
C ASP A 81 13.55 -3.73 6.98
N ASP A 82 13.23 -3.45 5.71
CA ASP A 82 14.14 -2.73 4.80
C ASP A 82 14.47 -1.32 5.31
N HIS A 83 13.49 -0.57 5.83
CA HIS A 83 13.75 0.74 6.43
C HIS A 83 14.52 0.69 7.75
N ILE A 84 14.42 -0.41 8.51
CA ILE A 84 15.22 -0.65 9.72
C ILE A 84 16.68 -0.93 9.34
N ASP A 85 16.89 -1.74 8.31
CA ASP A 85 18.22 -2.09 7.80
C ASP A 85 18.87 -0.92 7.03
N ASN A 86 18.05 -0.13 6.35
CA ASN A 86 18.44 1.02 5.51
C ASN A 86 17.71 2.31 5.95
N PRO A 87 18.02 2.87 7.13
CA PRO A 87 17.35 4.06 7.61
C PRO A 87 17.65 5.25 6.67
N PRO A 88 16.66 6.14 6.41
CA PRO A 88 16.89 7.32 5.60
C PRO A 88 18.03 8.15 6.18
N SER A 89 19.00 8.53 5.34
CA SER A 89 20.12 9.36 5.76
C SER A 89 19.61 10.69 6.29
N ALA A 90 20.17 11.16 7.42
CA ALA A 90 19.72 12.35 8.17
C ALA A 90 19.88 13.71 7.44
N GLN A 91 19.96 13.72 6.11
CA GLN A 91 20.16 14.90 5.27
C GLN A 91 18.87 15.46 4.67
N GLN A 92 17.71 14.94 5.07
CA GLN A 92 16.44 15.65 4.94
C GLN A 92 15.95 15.94 6.35
N GLU A 93 16.12 17.19 6.79
CA GLU A 93 15.39 17.68 7.96
C GLU A 93 13.91 17.33 7.75
N PRO A 94 13.23 16.67 8.71
CA PRO A 94 11.80 16.51 8.59
C PRO A 94 11.22 17.91 8.52
N ALA A 95 10.53 18.22 7.41
CA ALA A 95 9.54 19.28 7.43
C ALA A 95 8.69 18.99 8.69
N LYS A 96 8.56 19.97 9.59
CA LYS A 96 7.83 19.82 10.84
C LYS A 96 6.40 19.38 10.52
N ASP A 97 6.19 18.09 10.48
CA ASP A 97 4.91 17.45 10.23
C ASP A 97 4.44 16.93 11.59
N ASP A 98 3.46 17.62 12.17
CA ASP A 98 2.89 17.34 13.50
C ASP A 98 2.09 16.01 13.55
N ALA A 99 2.29 15.13 12.56
CA ALA A 99 1.52 13.91 12.34
C ALA A 99 2.29 12.60 12.65
N VAL A 100 3.34 12.64 13.47
CA VAL A 100 4.00 11.41 13.95
C VAL A 100 3.03 10.65 14.86
N GLN A 101 2.23 9.75 14.27
CA GLN A 101 1.42 8.80 15.02
C GLN A 101 2.36 7.82 15.73
N VAL A 102 2.46 7.95 17.05
CA VAL A 102 3.15 6.97 17.88
C VAL A 102 2.30 5.70 17.90
N PHE A 103 2.77 4.64 17.25
CA PHE A 103 2.15 3.32 17.33
C PHE A 103 2.42 2.72 18.72
N ASN A 104 1.58 3.05 19.70
CA ASN A 104 1.54 2.32 20.96
C ASN A 104 0.68 1.07 20.76
N GLY A 105 1.28 -0.10 21.04
CA GLY A 105 0.66 -1.42 20.88
C GLY A 105 -0.48 -1.71 21.84
#